data_AF-A0A4Q3UUW7-F1
#
_entry.id   AF-A0A4Q3UUW7-F1
#
_cell.length_a   1.000
_cell.length_b   1.000
_cell.length_c   1.000
_cell.angle_alpha   90.00
_cell.angle_beta   90.00
_cell.angle_gamma   90.00
#
_symmetry.space_group_name_H-M   'P 1'
#
loop_
_entity.id
_entity.type
_entity.pdbx_description
1 polymer ?
#
loop_
_entity_poly.entity_id
_entity_poly.type
_entity_poly.pdbx_seq_one_letter_code
_entity_poly.pdbx_strand_id
1 'polypeptide(L)' 'MTELLSIILAAGEGTRMKSSVPKVLHAVGGLPVVSHVLRTAKAAG' A
#
# COMPACT_ATOMS: atom_id res chain seq x y z
N MET A 1 9.48 20.72 -17.26
CA MET A 1 8.52 19.84 -16.58
C MET A 1 9.34 18.97 -15.65
N THR A 2 9.10 19.03 -14.34
CA THR A 2 9.83 18.21 -13.36
C THR A 2 9.12 16.88 -13.17
N GLU A 3 9.84 15.79 -13.34
CA GLU A 3 9.35 14.45 -13.03
C GLU A 3 9.05 14.32 -11.53
N LEU A 4 7.88 13.80 -11.18
CA LEU A 4 7.48 13.55 -9.80
C LEU A 4 7.57 12.05 -9.49
N LEU A 5 8.13 11.70 -8.34
CA LEU A 5 8.24 10.33 -7.85
C LEU A 5 7.40 10.14 -6.58
N SER A 6 6.57 9.12 -6.57
CA SER A 6 5.85 8.67 -5.36
C SER A 6 6.62 7.57 -4.64
N ILE A 7 6.82 7.73 -3.33
CA ILE A 7 7.47 6.72 -2.47
C ILE A 7 6.44 6.18 -1.48
N ILE A 8 6.22 4.86 -1.48
CA ILE A 8 5.27 4.18 -0.60
C ILE A 8 6.03 3.45 0.51
N LEU A 9 5.85 3.88 1.76
CA LEU A 9 6.46 3.25 2.93
C LEU A 9 5.62 2.06 3.41
N ALA A 10 6.05 0.85 3.05
CA ALA A 10 5.32 -0.40 3.33
C ALA A 10 6.10 -1.41 4.19
N ALA A 11 7.24 -1.03 4.77
CA ALA A 11 8.17 -1.93 5.46
C ALA A 11 7.80 -2.31 6.90
N GLY A 12 6.69 -1.79 7.45
CA GLY A 12 6.29 -2.06 8.83
C GLY A 12 5.80 -3.49 9.04
N GLU A 13 6.38 -4.20 10.00
CA GLU A 13 6.12 -5.62 10.32
C GLU A 13 4.64 -5.95 10.54
N GLY A 14 3.88 -5.06 11.17
CA GLY A 14 2.45 -5.28 11.37
C GLY A 14 2.10 -6.19 12.55
N THR A 15 2.92 -6.20 13.61
CA THR A 15 2.78 -7.07 14.80
C THR A 15 1.38 -7.08 15.44
N ARG A 16 0.67 -5.95 15.44
CA ARG A 16 -0.71 -5.84 15.98
C ARG A 16 -1.77 -6.54 15.12
N MET A 17 -1.46 -6.89 13.87
CA MET A 17 -2.36 -7.63 12.99
C MET A 17 -2.52 -9.09 13.41
N LYS A 18 -1.58 -9.63 14.21
CA LYS A 18 -1.59 -11.03 14.69
C LYS A 18 -1.87 -12.05 13.57
N SER A 19 -1.25 -11.83 12.41
CA SER A 19 -1.49 -12.58 11.19
C SER A 19 -0.15 -12.88 10.53
N SER A 20 -0.05 -14.05 9.89
CA SER A 20 1.10 -14.41 9.05
C SER A 20 1.10 -13.66 7.72
N VAL A 21 -0.03 -13.04 7.36
CA VAL A 21 -0.15 -12.19 6.18
C VAL A 21 0.47 -10.81 6.49
N PRO A 22 1.39 -10.29 5.66
CA PRO A 22 1.89 -8.92 5.83
C PRO A 22 0.77 -7.88 5.89
N LYS A 23 0.90 -6.86 6.74
CA LYS A 23 -0.15 -5.85 6.96
C LYS A 23 -0.72 -5.26 5.67
N VAL A 24 0.15 -4.94 4.71
CA VAL A 24 -0.24 -4.28 3.45
C VAL A 24 -0.94 -5.20 2.45
N LEU A 25 -0.90 -6.52 2.68
CA LEU A 25 -1.56 -7.53 1.84
C LEU A 25 -2.94 -7.94 2.36
N HIS A 26 -3.36 -7.46 3.53
CA HIS A 26 -4.72 -7.69 4.01
C HIS A 26 -5.75 -7.06 3.07
N ALA A 27 -6.85 -7.76 2.84
CA ALA A 27 -7.88 -7.32 1.90
C ALA A 27 -8.83 -6.29 2.53
N VAL A 28 -9.12 -5.22 1.77
CA VAL A 28 -10.16 -4.22 2.04
C VAL A 28 -10.92 -4.02 0.73
N GLY A 29 -12.23 -4.29 0.74
CA GLY A 29 -13.04 -4.23 -0.49
C GLY A 29 -12.59 -5.22 -1.57
N GLY A 30 -12.11 -6.40 -1.17
CA GLY A 30 -11.64 -7.45 -2.09
C GLY A 30 -10.24 -7.22 -2.68
N LEU A 31 -9.54 -6.15 -2.29
CA LEU A 31 -8.19 -5.85 -2.77
C LEU A 31 -7.20 -5.67 -1.61
N PRO A 32 -5.93 -6.06 -1.76
CA PRO A 32 -4.88 -5.72 -0.80
C PRO A 32 -4.85 -4.22 -0.51
N VAL A 33 -4.61 -3.82 0.75
CA VAL A 33 -4.46 -2.40 1.14
C VAL A 33 -3.45 -1.67 0.23
N VAL A 34 -2.31 -2.29 -0.09
CA VAL A 34 -1.29 -1.69 -0.97
C VAL A 34 -1.81 -1.38 -2.38
N SER A 35 -2.75 -2.17 -2.89
CA SER A 35 -3.31 -1.96 -4.23
C SER A 35 -4.10 -0.66 -4.31
N HIS A 36 -4.79 -0.26 -3.24
CA HIS A 36 -5.48 1.03 -3.18
C HIS A 36 -4.49 2.18 -3.26
N VAL A 37 -3.40 2.12 -2.49
CA VAL A 37 -2.36 3.16 -2.48
C VAL A 37 -1.70 3.30 -3.85
N LEU A 38 -1.35 2.17 -4.49
CA LEU A 38 -0.74 2.14 -5.82
C LEU A 38 -1.66 2.76 -6.88
N ARG A 39 -2.96 2.44 -6.84
CA ARG A 39 -3.94 3.01 -7.77
C ARG A 39 -4.06 4.52 -7.63
N THR A 40 -4.13 5.01 -6.39
CA THR A 40 -4.19 6.45 -6.12
C THR A 40 -2.90 7.15 -6.55
N ALA A 41 -1.73 6.61 -6.21
CA ALA A 41 -0.45 7.21 -6.60
C ALA A 41 -0.28 7.30 -8.12
N LYS A 42 -0.74 6.28 -8.86
CA LYS A 42 -0.73 6.29 -10.33
C LYS A 42 -1.73 7.28 -10.93
N ALA A 43 -2.85 7.54 -10.26
CA ALA A 43 -3.90 8.45 -10.75
C ALA A 43 -3.72 9.91 -10.33
N ALA A 44 -2.76 10.21 -9.44
CA ALA A 44 -2.54 11.55 -8.89
C ALA A 44 -1.64 12.44 -9.77
N GLY A 45 -1.16 11.93 -10.91
CA GLY A 45 -0.44 12.69 -11.94
C GLY A 45 -1.05 12.45 -13.32
#